data_AF-A0A0A9ZD02-F1
#
_entry.id   AF-A0A0A9ZD02-F1
#
_cell.length_a   1.000
_cell.length_b   1.000
_cell.length_c   1.000
_cell.angle_alpha   90.00
_cell.angle_beta   90.00
_cell.angle_gamma   90.00
#
_symmetry.space_group_name_H-M   'P 1'
#
loop_
_entity.id
_entity.type
_entity.pdbx_description
1 polymer ?
#
loop_
_entity_poly.entity_id
_entity_poly.type
_entity_poly.pdbx_seq_one_letter_code
_entity_poly.pdbx_strand_id
1 'polypeptide(L)'
;MILEEKATTSENTNRKDVQSAKEKVESVISEYLRLGDVHDKANATEFVERLEGLVSFIQNLQGPRNLYRMNNKAENDVAVDLQELDFLVTEMKTVNRNIGRLRSNKVDVHKELNFMKGALEKKTKEEIQEMETVIAIYDKELLKKWHVAKKTSSPHSLENFINNLAGKKQAIENVHKMALDRLATLKKTKPDGGMGAFHLRFGGSTIAALKTEDTDSDSDATYPMIFVPWSQKLFDVG
;
A
#
# COMPACT_ATOMS: atom_id res chain seq x y z
N MET A 1 -2.57 44.30 40.56
CA MET A 1 -1.81 43.32 41.37
C MET A 1 -0.61 42.93 40.53
N ILE A 2 0.44 43.75 40.48
CA ILE A 2 1.47 43.99 41.52
C ILE A 2 2.18 42.69 41.88
N LEU A 3 3.41 42.59 41.36
CA LEU A 3 4.64 42.04 41.96
C LEU A 3 5.69 42.10 40.83
N GLU A 4 6.23 43.27 40.51
CA GLU A 4 7.40 43.92 41.16
C GLU A 4 8.65 43.01 41.26
N GLU A 5 9.62 43.35 40.40
CA GLU A 5 10.91 43.91 40.85
C GLU A 5 11.71 43.11 41.89
N LYS A 6 12.40 42.04 41.49
CA LYS A 6 13.43 41.39 42.34
C LYS A 6 14.64 40.81 41.58
N ALA A 7 15.19 41.55 40.61
CA ALA A 7 16.43 41.13 39.94
C ALA A 7 17.58 42.15 39.97
N THR A 8 17.37 43.36 40.51
CA THR A 8 18.39 44.44 40.46
C THR A 8 18.92 44.87 41.83
N THR A 9 18.52 44.22 42.93
CA THR A 9 18.88 44.66 44.30
C THR A 9 19.96 43.83 44.99
N SER A 10 20.52 42.80 44.34
CA SER A 10 21.56 41.95 44.97
C SER A 10 23.00 42.30 44.57
N GLU A 11 23.22 43.01 43.46
CA GLU A 11 24.58 43.38 43.02
C GLU A 11 25.05 44.73 43.60
N ASN A 12 24.15 45.58 44.10
CA ASN A 12 24.48 46.94 44.51
C ASN A 12 24.82 47.08 46.01
N THR A 13 24.32 46.18 46.87
CA THR A 13 24.65 46.13 48.30
C THR A 13 26.05 45.57 48.55
N ASN A 14 26.49 44.61 47.72
CA ASN A 14 27.79 43.97 47.89
C ASN A 14 28.97 44.86 47.45
N ARG A 15 28.75 45.87 46.59
CA ARG A 15 29.79 46.86 46.23
C ARG A 15 30.05 47.88 47.34
N LYS A 16 29.01 48.37 48.03
CA LYS A 16 29.17 49.39 49.08
C LYS A 16 29.84 48.86 50.36
N ASP A 17 29.52 47.63 50.76
CA ASP A 17 30.11 47.04 51.98
C ASP A 17 31.57 46.62 51.78
N VAL A 18 31.94 46.17 50.56
CA VAL A 18 33.32 45.86 50.20
C VAL A 18 34.16 47.13 50.06
N GLN A 19 33.59 48.23 49.54
CA GLN A 19 34.27 49.54 49.48
C GLN A 19 34.56 50.08 50.90
N SER A 20 33.59 49.98 51.82
CA SER A 20 33.73 50.46 53.20
C SER A 20 34.74 49.65 54.03
N ALA A 21 34.79 48.32 53.85
CA ALA A 21 35.79 47.48 54.50
C ALA A 21 37.20 47.74 53.94
N LYS A 22 37.32 47.95 52.63
CA LYS A 22 38.59 48.26 51.96
C LYS A 22 39.15 49.61 52.41
N GLU A 23 38.32 50.65 52.49
CA GLU A 23 38.72 51.97 53.01
C GLU A 23 39.14 51.93 54.48
N LYS A 24 38.46 51.13 55.32
CA LYS A 24 38.87 50.93 56.72
C LYS A 24 40.20 50.22 56.86
N VAL A 25 40.47 49.23 56.02
CA VAL A 25 41.76 48.52 56.02
C VAL A 25 42.88 49.42 55.49
N GLU A 26 42.65 50.18 54.43
CA GLU A 26 43.60 51.17 53.89
C GLU A 26 43.91 52.29 54.91
N SER A 27 42.90 52.73 55.68
CA SER A 27 43.08 53.70 56.77
C SER A 27 43.97 53.16 57.90
N VAL A 28 43.75 51.92 58.34
CA VAL A 28 44.52 51.29 59.43
C VAL A 28 45.95 50.99 59.00
N ILE A 29 46.15 50.54 57.75
CA ILE A 29 47.49 50.34 57.17
C ILE A 29 48.24 51.67 57.06
N SER A 30 47.57 52.74 56.66
CA SER A 30 48.14 54.08 56.55
C SER A 30 48.55 54.66 57.91
N GLU A 31 47.82 54.36 58.97
CA GLU A 31 48.13 54.79 60.34
C GLU A 31 49.34 54.03 60.93
N TYR A 32 49.41 52.72 60.72
CA TYR A 32 50.58 51.90 61.09
C TYR A 32 51.85 52.31 60.34
N LEU A 33 51.72 52.64 59.05
CA LEU A 33 52.81 53.15 58.23
C LEU A 33 53.20 54.60 58.58
N ARG A 34 52.44 55.37 59.38
CA ARG A 34 52.90 56.68 59.88
C ARG A 34 53.78 56.56 61.13
N LEU A 35 53.53 55.57 61.98
CA LEU A 35 54.13 55.44 63.32
C LEU A 35 55.39 54.54 63.42
N GLY A 36 55.67 53.68 62.42
CA GLY A 36 56.85 52.81 62.42
C GLY A 36 58.17 53.50 62.03
N ASP A 37 59.32 52.91 62.35
CA ASP A 37 60.64 53.36 61.91
C ASP A 37 60.79 53.20 60.37
N VAL A 38 61.62 54.01 59.72
CA VAL A 38 61.73 54.07 58.23
C VAL A 38 62.07 52.70 57.63
N HIS A 39 62.80 51.87 58.38
CA HIS A 39 63.17 50.52 57.98
C HIS A 39 62.00 49.52 58.02
N ASP A 40 61.06 49.65 58.95
CA ASP A 40 59.89 48.78 59.08
C ASP A 40 58.79 49.14 58.07
N LYS A 41 58.69 50.41 57.69
CA LYS A 41 57.79 50.86 56.61
C LYS A 41 58.19 50.31 55.24
N ALA A 42 59.48 50.27 54.95
CA ALA A 42 60.01 49.72 53.70
C ALA A 42 59.69 48.22 53.59
N ASN A 43 59.91 47.46 54.67
CA ASN A 43 59.63 46.03 54.73
C ASN A 43 58.13 45.70 54.64
N ALA A 44 57.28 46.51 55.27
CA ALA A 44 55.83 46.32 55.22
C ALA A 44 55.27 46.61 53.81
N THR A 45 55.75 47.66 53.16
CA THR A 45 55.37 48.00 51.78
C THR A 45 55.82 46.91 50.81
N GLU A 46 57.06 46.43 50.94
CA GLU A 46 57.60 45.34 50.12
C GLU A 46 56.82 44.03 50.30
N PHE A 47 56.36 43.73 51.53
CA PHE A 47 55.53 42.56 51.80
C PHE A 47 54.15 42.65 51.14
N VAL A 48 53.50 43.83 51.21
CA VAL A 48 52.21 44.07 50.56
C VAL A 48 52.34 43.98 49.04
N GLU A 49 53.38 44.56 48.44
CA GLU A 49 53.65 44.46 47.00
C GLU A 49 53.90 43.01 46.56
N ARG A 50 54.62 42.22 47.37
CA ARG A 50 54.81 40.78 47.10
C ARG A 50 53.52 39.98 47.21
N LEU A 51 52.65 40.31 48.18
CA LEU A 51 51.34 39.70 48.30
C LEU A 51 50.42 40.07 47.13
N GLU A 52 50.41 41.32 46.70
CA GLU A 52 49.67 41.75 45.51
C GLU A 52 50.20 41.06 44.25
N GLY A 53 51.52 40.92 44.12
CA GLY A 53 52.16 40.15 43.06
C GLY A 53 51.75 38.67 43.06
N LEU A 54 51.67 38.05 44.24
CA LEU A 54 51.24 36.66 44.39
C LEU A 54 49.75 36.48 44.08
N VAL A 55 48.89 37.39 44.55
CA VAL A 55 47.45 37.38 44.25
C VAL A 55 47.22 37.59 42.76
N SER A 56 47.93 38.52 42.13
CA SER A 56 47.90 38.75 40.68
C SER A 56 48.38 37.51 39.92
N PHE A 57 49.47 36.88 40.35
CA PHE A 57 49.96 35.63 39.77
C PHE A 57 48.91 34.53 39.84
N ILE A 58 48.30 34.31 41.02
CA ILE A 58 47.24 33.30 41.22
C ILE A 58 46.01 33.60 40.37
N GLN A 59 45.58 34.87 40.28
CA GLN A 59 44.46 35.27 39.44
C GLN A 59 44.74 35.10 37.94
N ASN A 60 46.00 35.22 37.54
CA ASN A 60 46.48 35.04 36.18
C ASN A 60 46.87 33.59 35.85
N LEU A 61 46.76 32.64 36.80
CA LEU A 61 46.90 31.22 36.50
C LEU A 61 45.73 30.77 35.61
N GLN A 62 45.97 30.75 34.30
CA GLN A 62 45.02 30.29 33.30
C GLN A 62 44.80 28.77 33.35
N GLY A 63 45.75 28.01 33.91
CA GLY A 63 45.72 26.56 33.98
C GLY A 63 44.43 26.00 34.62
N PRO A 64 44.10 26.35 35.87
CA PRO A 64 42.88 25.88 36.52
C PRO A 64 41.59 26.24 35.77
N ARG A 65 41.46 27.48 35.27
CA ARG A 65 40.27 27.91 34.51
C ARG A 65 40.11 27.15 33.19
N ASN A 66 41.22 26.91 32.49
CA ASN A 66 41.20 26.14 31.25
C ASN A 66 40.88 24.67 31.50
N LEU A 67 41.39 24.08 32.59
CA LEU A 67 41.05 22.72 33.00
C LEU A 67 39.55 22.56 33.28
N TYR A 68 38.92 23.47 34.04
CA TYR A 68 37.47 23.43 34.25
C TYR A 68 36.67 23.61 32.95
N ARG A 69 37.12 24.49 32.05
CA ARG A 69 36.48 24.67 30.73
C ARG A 69 36.58 23.40 29.87
N MET A 70 37.74 22.76 29.84
CA MET A 70 37.94 21.51 29.11
C MET A 70 37.10 20.37 29.71
N ASN A 71 37.04 20.27 31.04
CA ASN A 71 36.21 19.28 31.71
C ASN A 71 34.72 19.47 31.40
N ASN A 72 34.21 20.70 31.54
CA ASN A 72 32.81 21.00 31.23
C ASN A 72 32.49 20.76 29.75
N LYS A 73 33.43 21.03 28.85
CA LYS A 73 33.26 20.72 27.42
C LYS A 73 33.17 19.21 27.21
N ALA A 74 34.09 18.44 27.79
CA ALA A 74 34.08 16.99 27.68
C ALA A 74 32.81 16.37 28.27
N GLU A 75 32.33 16.88 29.41
CA GLU A 75 31.05 16.46 30.01
C GLU A 75 29.86 16.74 29.08
N ASN A 76 29.82 17.92 28.45
CA ASN A 76 28.78 18.25 27.48
C ASN A 76 28.84 17.37 26.23
N ASP A 77 30.04 17.14 25.69
CA ASP A 77 30.24 16.29 24.50
C ASP A 77 29.76 14.85 24.81
N VAL A 78 30.13 14.30 25.97
CA VAL A 78 29.65 12.98 26.42
C VAL A 78 28.13 12.96 26.61
N ALA A 79 27.53 14.02 27.15
CA ALA A 79 26.09 14.08 27.33
C ALA A 79 25.34 14.08 25.98
N VAL A 80 25.89 14.76 24.96
CA VAL A 80 25.34 14.75 23.60
C VAL A 80 25.47 13.37 22.98
N ASP A 81 26.66 12.75 23.06
CA ASP A 81 26.90 11.41 22.52
C ASP A 81 25.96 10.36 23.16
N LEU A 82 25.69 10.48 24.46
CA LEU A 82 24.74 9.59 25.15
C LEU A 82 23.30 9.78 24.65
N GLN A 83 22.87 11.01 24.35
CA GLN A 83 21.56 11.28 23.79
C GLN A 83 21.43 10.73 22.36
N GLU A 84 22.46 10.92 21.53
CA GLU A 84 22.49 10.34 20.18
C GLU A 84 22.46 8.81 20.24
N LEU A 85 23.19 8.20 21.17
CA LEU A 85 23.17 6.76 21.36
C LEU A 85 21.79 6.24 21.78
N ASP A 86 21.10 6.91 22.70
CA ASP A 86 19.75 6.52 23.11
C ASP A 86 18.74 6.63 21.96
N PHE A 87 18.86 7.69 21.14
CA PHE A 87 18.10 7.83 19.92
C PHE A 87 18.37 6.66 18.95
N LEU A 88 19.63 6.33 18.69
CA LEU A 88 20.01 5.21 17.81
C LEU A 88 19.50 3.86 18.32
N VAL A 89 19.55 3.62 19.63
CA VAL A 89 19.00 2.40 20.24
C VAL A 89 17.49 2.33 20.04
N THR A 90 16.79 3.45 20.16
CA THR A 90 15.34 3.52 19.92
C THR A 90 14.99 3.24 18.46
N GLU A 91 15.71 3.85 17.53
CA GLU A 91 15.55 3.57 16.09
C GLU A 91 15.84 2.12 15.76
N MET A 92 16.91 1.55 16.31
CA MET A 92 17.27 0.14 16.10
C MET A 92 16.17 -0.81 16.60
N LYS A 93 15.57 -0.52 17.77
CA LYS A 93 14.42 -1.29 18.29
C LYS A 93 13.23 -1.21 17.33
N THR A 94 12.94 -0.04 16.77
CA THR A 94 11.86 0.15 15.79
C THR A 94 12.12 -0.62 14.51
N VAL A 95 13.34 -0.54 13.95
CA VAL A 95 13.76 -1.31 12.78
C VAL A 95 13.60 -2.81 13.03
N ASN A 96 14.03 -3.31 14.19
CA ASN A 96 13.92 -4.72 14.52
C ASN A 96 12.45 -5.19 14.60
N ARG A 97 11.55 -4.37 15.18
CA ARG A 97 10.10 -4.64 15.17
C ARG A 97 9.55 -4.68 13.74
N ASN A 98 9.97 -3.74 12.88
CA ASN A 98 9.54 -3.69 11.48
C ASN A 98 10.02 -4.92 10.69
N ILE A 99 11.25 -5.37 10.91
CA ILE A 99 11.77 -6.62 10.34
C ILE A 99 10.91 -7.81 10.78
N GLY A 100 10.54 -7.89 12.07
CA GLY A 100 9.64 -8.91 12.58
C GLY A 100 8.28 -8.91 11.86
N ARG A 101 7.67 -7.73 11.68
CA ARG A 101 6.41 -7.58 10.94
C ARG A 101 6.54 -8.00 9.48
N LEU A 102 7.61 -7.60 8.80
CA LEU A 102 7.87 -7.98 7.41
C LEU A 102 8.04 -9.49 7.25
N ARG A 103 8.70 -10.16 8.20
CA ARG A 103 8.80 -11.63 8.21
C ARG A 103 7.44 -12.31 8.36
N SER A 104 6.58 -11.80 9.26
CA SER A 104 5.21 -12.31 9.40
C SER A 104 4.40 -12.12 8.12
N ASN A 105 4.41 -10.89 7.57
CA ASN A 105 3.69 -10.58 6.34
C ASN A 105 4.14 -11.46 5.18
N LYS A 106 5.45 -11.76 5.07
CA LYS A 106 5.96 -12.69 4.05
C LYS A 106 5.32 -14.08 4.15
N VAL A 107 5.14 -14.60 5.37
CA VAL A 107 4.50 -15.90 5.60
C VAL A 107 3.03 -15.84 5.21
N ASP A 108 2.32 -14.78 5.59
CA ASP A 108 0.89 -14.64 5.30
C ASP A 108 0.63 -14.47 3.80
N VAL A 109 1.43 -13.65 3.10
CA VAL A 109 1.41 -13.52 1.64
C VAL A 109 1.67 -14.86 0.96
N HIS A 110 2.61 -15.66 1.47
CA HIS A 110 2.89 -16.97 0.90
C HIS A 110 1.71 -17.94 1.07
N LYS A 111 1.04 -17.92 2.23
CA LYS A 111 -0.18 -18.71 2.46
C LYS A 111 -1.30 -18.28 1.52
N GLU A 112 -1.52 -16.98 1.38
CA GLU A 112 -2.54 -16.42 0.49
C GLU A 112 -2.27 -16.77 -0.97
N LEU A 113 -1.01 -16.68 -1.42
CA LEU A 113 -0.61 -17.08 -2.76
C LEU A 113 -0.90 -18.56 -3.04
N ASN A 114 -0.56 -19.44 -2.10
CA ASN A 114 -0.86 -20.87 -2.22
C ASN A 114 -2.37 -21.13 -2.23
N PHE A 115 -3.13 -20.39 -1.41
CA PHE A 115 -4.59 -20.48 -1.39
C PHE A 115 -5.20 -20.04 -2.72
N MET A 116 -4.80 -18.88 -3.25
CA MET A 116 -5.27 -18.37 -4.54
C MET A 116 -4.91 -19.31 -5.69
N LYS A 117 -3.70 -19.87 -5.69
CA LYS A 117 -3.31 -20.88 -6.68
C LYS A 117 -4.22 -22.10 -6.63
N GLY A 118 -4.49 -22.63 -5.43
CA GLY A 118 -5.43 -23.75 -5.24
C GLY A 118 -6.86 -23.40 -5.67
N ALA A 119 -7.33 -22.18 -5.38
CA ALA A 119 -8.64 -21.70 -5.79
C ALA A 119 -8.76 -21.60 -7.33
N LEU A 120 -7.71 -21.13 -8.01
CA LEU A 120 -7.66 -21.06 -9.47
C LEU A 120 -7.67 -22.46 -10.10
N GLU A 121 -6.86 -23.39 -9.58
CA GLU A 121 -6.86 -24.79 -10.03
C GLU A 121 -8.22 -25.47 -9.80
N LYS A 122 -8.92 -25.12 -8.71
CA LYS A 122 -10.27 -25.61 -8.46
C LYS A 122 -11.27 -25.03 -9.47
N LYS A 123 -11.22 -23.72 -9.71
CA LYS A 123 -12.15 -23.04 -10.63
C LYS A 123 -12.00 -23.51 -12.07
N THR A 124 -10.77 -23.67 -12.53
CA THR A 124 -10.48 -24.23 -13.87
C THR A 124 -11.00 -25.66 -14.02
N LYS A 125 -10.91 -26.49 -12.97
CA LYS A 125 -11.51 -27.84 -12.98
C LYS A 125 -13.03 -27.80 -13.00
N GLU A 126 -13.65 -26.93 -12.19
CA GLU A 126 -15.10 -26.72 -12.17
C GLU A 126 -15.61 -26.29 -13.56
N GLU A 127 -14.95 -25.32 -14.19
CA GLU A 127 -15.29 -24.83 -15.55
C GLU A 127 -15.21 -25.94 -16.61
N ILE A 128 -14.12 -26.74 -16.60
CA ILE A 128 -13.99 -27.89 -17.49
C ILE A 128 -15.13 -28.90 -17.26
N GLN A 129 -15.48 -29.16 -16.01
CA GLN A 129 -16.57 -30.08 -15.65
C GLN A 129 -17.94 -29.57 -16.09
N GLU A 130 -18.18 -28.26 -15.98
CA GLU A 130 -19.39 -27.61 -16.49
C GLU A 130 -19.48 -27.73 -18.01
N MET A 131 -18.39 -27.47 -18.74
CA MET A 131 -18.33 -27.68 -20.19
C MET A 131 -18.60 -29.13 -20.57
N GLU A 132 -17.98 -30.10 -19.87
CA GLU A 132 -18.22 -31.52 -20.09
C GLU A 132 -19.69 -31.91 -19.81
N THR A 133 -20.33 -31.29 -18.82
CA THR A 133 -21.75 -31.51 -18.49
C THR A 133 -22.67 -31.01 -19.61
N VAL A 134 -22.40 -29.82 -20.16
CA VAL A 134 -23.16 -29.29 -21.31
C VAL A 134 -23.03 -30.23 -22.51
N ILE A 135 -21.82 -30.68 -22.83
CA ILE A 135 -21.60 -31.64 -23.92
C ILE A 135 -22.34 -32.95 -23.64
N ALA A 136 -22.35 -33.45 -22.40
CA ALA A 136 -23.04 -34.68 -22.03
C ALA A 136 -24.56 -34.63 -22.29
N ILE A 137 -25.16 -33.45 -22.15
CA ILE A 137 -26.60 -33.23 -22.37
C ILE A 137 -26.93 -33.34 -23.87
N TYR A 138 -26.12 -32.70 -24.73
CA TYR A 138 -26.43 -32.59 -26.16
C TYR A 138 -25.80 -33.70 -27.02
N ASP A 139 -24.63 -34.23 -26.63
CA ASP A 139 -23.86 -35.16 -27.45
C ASP A 139 -22.90 -36.06 -26.65
N LYS A 140 -23.45 -37.16 -26.11
CA LYS A 140 -22.70 -38.15 -25.32
C LYS A 140 -21.57 -38.84 -26.09
N GLU A 141 -21.73 -39.04 -27.39
CA GLU A 141 -20.70 -39.69 -28.21
C GLU A 141 -19.50 -38.78 -28.44
N LEU A 142 -19.74 -37.47 -28.60
CA LEU A 142 -18.65 -36.50 -28.66
C LEU A 142 -17.88 -36.43 -27.34
N LEU A 143 -18.58 -36.47 -26.20
CA LEU A 143 -17.92 -36.48 -24.89
C LEU A 143 -17.02 -37.71 -24.70
N LYS A 144 -17.46 -38.90 -25.14
CA LYS A 144 -16.64 -40.12 -25.12
C LYS A 144 -15.36 -39.95 -25.94
N LYS A 145 -15.46 -39.40 -27.16
CA LYS A 145 -14.30 -39.12 -28.02
C LYS A 145 -13.36 -38.09 -27.41
N TRP A 146 -13.89 -37.03 -26.79
CA TRP A 146 -13.11 -36.06 -26.02
C TRP A 146 -12.33 -36.71 -24.88
N HIS A 147 -12.95 -37.62 -24.12
CA HIS A 147 -12.26 -38.33 -23.03
C HIS A 147 -11.12 -39.23 -23.50
N VAL A 148 -11.18 -39.76 -24.72
CA VAL A 148 -10.07 -40.48 -25.36
C VAL A 148 -9.00 -39.50 -25.83
N ALA A 149 -9.39 -38.42 -26.51
CA ALA A 149 -8.48 -37.41 -27.04
C ALA A 149 -7.66 -36.74 -25.92
N LYS A 150 -8.30 -36.35 -24.81
CA LYS A 150 -7.63 -35.66 -23.69
C LYS A 150 -6.58 -36.50 -22.96
N LYS A 151 -6.63 -37.83 -23.10
CA LYS A 151 -5.64 -38.76 -22.52
C LYS A 151 -4.51 -39.11 -23.50
N THR A 152 -4.64 -38.69 -24.75
CA THR A 152 -3.70 -39.06 -25.79
C THR A 152 -2.49 -38.12 -25.78
N SER A 153 -1.28 -38.66 -25.81
CA SER A 153 -0.04 -37.87 -25.93
C SER A 153 0.38 -37.59 -27.37
N SER A 154 -0.32 -38.16 -28.36
CA SER A 154 -0.06 -37.98 -29.78
C SER A 154 -0.72 -36.70 -30.31
N PRO A 155 0.06 -35.72 -30.82
CA PRO A 155 -0.49 -34.50 -31.43
C PRO A 155 -1.42 -34.80 -32.61
N HIS A 156 -1.06 -35.78 -33.44
CA HIS A 156 -1.83 -36.13 -34.63
C HIS A 156 -3.25 -36.65 -34.30
N SER A 157 -3.39 -37.39 -33.20
CA SER A 157 -4.71 -37.84 -32.73
C SER A 157 -5.59 -36.67 -32.28
N LEU A 158 -4.99 -35.64 -31.68
CA LEU A 158 -5.69 -34.43 -31.26
C LEU A 158 -6.08 -33.56 -32.46
N GLU A 159 -5.19 -33.41 -33.44
CA GLU A 159 -5.48 -32.73 -34.71
C GLU A 159 -6.64 -33.39 -35.46
N ASN A 160 -6.64 -34.72 -35.56
CA ASN A 160 -7.74 -35.46 -36.16
C ASN A 160 -9.06 -35.24 -35.41
N PHE A 161 -9.03 -35.18 -34.07
CA PHE A 161 -10.21 -34.84 -33.27
C PHE A 161 -10.71 -33.42 -33.53
N ILE A 162 -9.80 -32.43 -33.62
CA ILE A 162 -10.13 -31.03 -33.93
C ILE A 162 -10.74 -30.90 -35.33
N ASN A 163 -10.17 -31.55 -36.35
CA ASN A 163 -10.70 -31.53 -37.71
C ASN A 163 -12.11 -32.14 -37.78
N ASN A 164 -12.35 -33.23 -37.05
CA ASN A 164 -13.68 -33.83 -36.94
C ASN A 164 -14.69 -32.88 -36.25
N LEU A 165 -14.26 -32.17 -35.21
CA LEU A 165 -15.07 -31.15 -34.54
C LEU A 165 -15.43 -29.98 -35.47
N ALA A 166 -14.45 -29.49 -36.24
CA ALA A 166 -14.66 -28.42 -37.20
C ALA A 166 -15.67 -28.82 -38.28
N GLY A 167 -15.53 -30.03 -38.84
CA GLY A 167 -16.49 -30.57 -39.82
C GLY A 167 -17.89 -30.72 -39.23
N LYS A 168 -18.01 -31.20 -37.98
CA LYS A 168 -19.30 -31.33 -37.30
C LYS A 168 -19.96 -29.96 -37.04
N LYS A 169 -19.20 -28.97 -36.59
CA LYS A 169 -19.67 -27.60 -36.40
C LYS A 169 -20.25 -27.03 -37.70
N GLN A 170 -19.50 -27.14 -38.80
CA GLN A 170 -19.93 -26.66 -40.11
C GLN A 170 -21.22 -27.37 -40.60
N ALA A 171 -21.33 -28.68 -40.38
CA ALA A 171 -22.53 -29.43 -40.72
C ALA A 171 -23.75 -28.93 -39.92
N ILE A 172 -23.60 -28.69 -38.62
CA ILE A 172 -24.67 -28.15 -37.76
C ILE A 172 -25.08 -26.75 -38.19
N GLU A 173 -24.13 -25.87 -38.51
CA GLU A 173 -24.40 -24.52 -39.01
C GLU A 173 -25.21 -24.55 -40.32
N ASN A 174 -24.87 -25.45 -41.25
CA ASN A 174 -25.61 -25.62 -42.50
C ASN A 174 -27.04 -26.14 -42.25
N VAL A 175 -27.22 -27.11 -41.36
CA VAL A 175 -28.55 -27.63 -40.99
C VAL A 175 -29.38 -26.55 -40.31
N HIS A 176 -28.78 -25.75 -39.42
CA HIS A 176 -29.44 -24.61 -38.78
C HIS A 176 -29.91 -23.58 -39.81
N LYS A 177 -29.06 -23.24 -40.79
CA LYS A 177 -29.42 -22.35 -41.90
C LYS A 177 -30.61 -22.91 -42.70
N MET A 178 -30.57 -24.20 -43.08
CA MET A 178 -31.69 -24.85 -43.76
C MET A 178 -32.99 -24.81 -42.96
N ALA A 179 -32.92 -25.02 -41.64
CA ALA A 179 -34.08 -24.94 -40.75
C ALA A 179 -34.66 -23.53 -40.69
N LEU A 180 -33.82 -22.49 -40.63
CA LEU A 180 -34.24 -21.09 -40.69
C LEU A 180 -34.90 -20.74 -42.02
N ASP A 181 -34.32 -21.15 -43.14
CA ASP A 181 -34.90 -20.91 -44.48
C ASP A 181 -36.27 -21.60 -44.61
N ARG A 182 -36.39 -22.82 -44.08
CA ARG A 182 -37.65 -23.55 -44.04
C ARG A 182 -38.69 -22.83 -43.16
N LEU A 183 -38.29 -22.36 -41.99
CA LEU A 183 -39.16 -21.61 -41.08
C LEU A 183 -39.64 -20.30 -41.71
N ALA A 184 -38.75 -19.56 -42.38
CA ALA A 184 -39.09 -18.34 -43.10
C ALA A 184 -40.11 -18.59 -44.21
N THR A 185 -39.95 -19.69 -44.95
CA THR A 185 -40.93 -20.11 -45.97
C THR A 185 -42.30 -20.41 -45.35
N LEU A 186 -42.33 -21.16 -44.24
CA LEU A 186 -43.58 -21.49 -43.54
C LEU A 186 -44.29 -20.25 -42.99
N LYS A 187 -43.54 -19.26 -42.48
CA LYS A 187 -44.10 -17.99 -42.01
C LYS A 187 -44.68 -17.14 -43.15
N LYS A 188 -44.06 -17.13 -44.33
CA LYS A 188 -44.58 -16.45 -45.53
C LYS A 188 -45.85 -17.10 -46.09
N THR A 189 -46.04 -18.40 -45.87
CA THR A 189 -47.22 -19.15 -46.33
C THR A 189 -48.38 -19.16 -45.32
N LYS A 190 -48.23 -18.53 -44.14
CA LYS A 190 -49.38 -18.28 -43.27
C LYS A 190 -50.24 -17.23 -43.96
N PRO A 191 -51.46 -17.55 -44.41
CA PRO A 191 -52.27 -16.63 -45.18
C PRO A 191 -52.84 -15.60 -44.21
N ASP A 192 -52.33 -14.37 -44.26
CA ASP A 192 -53.17 -13.22 -43.91
C ASP A 192 -54.34 -13.23 -44.88
N GLY A 193 -55.49 -13.73 -44.39
CA GLY A 193 -56.85 -13.49 -44.86
C GLY A 193 -57.06 -12.94 -46.27
N GLY A 194 -56.50 -13.57 -47.31
CA GLY A 194 -56.51 -13.00 -48.65
C GLY A 194 -56.51 -14.07 -49.73
N MET A 195 -57.72 -14.55 -50.05
CA MET A 195 -58.12 -15.28 -51.26
C MET A 195 -57.01 -15.59 -52.29
N GLY A 196 -56.26 -16.66 -52.07
CA GLY A 196 -55.48 -17.31 -53.12
C GLY A 196 -56.32 -18.45 -53.69
N ALA A 197 -57.06 -18.18 -54.77
CA ALA A 197 -57.85 -19.17 -55.49
C ALA A 197 -56.97 -20.34 -55.98
N PHE A 198 -56.97 -21.45 -55.24
CA PHE A 198 -56.54 -22.74 -55.77
C PHE A 198 -57.59 -23.21 -56.75
N HIS A 199 -57.41 -22.90 -58.02
CA HIS A 199 -58.21 -23.45 -59.09
C HIS A 199 -57.72 -24.87 -59.41
N LEU A 200 -58.06 -25.82 -58.55
CA LEU A 200 -58.04 -27.24 -58.91
C LEU A 200 -59.28 -27.51 -59.75
N ARG A 201 -59.08 -27.54 -61.08
CA ARG A 201 -60.09 -27.93 -62.05
C ARG A 201 -60.24 -29.46 -62.02
N PHE A 202 -60.89 -29.97 -60.99
CA PHE A 202 -61.51 -31.29 -61.04
C PHE A 202 -62.97 -31.11 -61.47
N GLY A 203 -63.33 -31.77 -62.57
CA GLY A 203 -64.69 -31.74 -63.09
C GLY A 203 -65.67 -32.38 -62.12
N GLY A 204 -66.82 -31.72 -61.97
CA GLY A 204 -68.05 -32.33 -61.47
C GLY A 204 -68.26 -32.23 -59.96
N SER A 205 -69.40 -31.64 -59.62
CA SER A 205 -70.11 -31.70 -58.34
C SER A 205 -69.74 -30.69 -57.25
N THR A 206 -70.61 -29.68 -57.16
CA THR A 206 -70.91 -28.81 -56.02
C THR A 206 -71.13 -29.56 -54.71
N ILE A 207 -70.44 -29.16 -53.64
CA ILE A 207 -70.96 -29.19 -52.25
C ILE A 207 -70.49 -27.93 -51.50
N ALA A 208 -71.43 -27.40 -50.71
CA ALA A 208 -71.46 -26.10 -50.07
C ALA A 208 -70.34 -25.81 -49.05
N ALA A 209 -70.09 -24.51 -48.89
CA ALA A 209 -69.25 -23.90 -47.87
C ALA A 209 -69.79 -24.15 -46.45
N LEU A 210 -68.87 -24.44 -45.53
CA LEU A 210 -69.07 -24.24 -44.10
C LEU A 210 -67.89 -23.42 -43.58
N LYS A 211 -68.15 -22.16 -43.23
CA LYS A 211 -67.25 -21.30 -42.46
C LYS A 211 -67.38 -21.69 -40.99
N THR A 212 -66.26 -21.84 -40.30
CA THR A 212 -66.19 -21.73 -38.84
C THR A 212 -65.06 -20.77 -38.49
N GLU A 213 -65.46 -19.73 -37.77
CA GLU A 213 -64.66 -18.65 -37.19
C GLU A 213 -63.75 -19.15 -36.04
N ASP A 214 -62.64 -18.42 -35.90
CA ASP A 214 -61.92 -17.98 -34.72
C ASP A 214 -61.40 -19.00 -33.68
N THR A 215 -60.10 -18.89 -33.38
CA THR A 215 -59.65 -18.44 -32.04
C THR A 215 -58.13 -18.25 -31.99
N ASP A 216 -57.75 -17.14 -31.36
CA ASP A 216 -56.41 -16.65 -31.08
C ASP A 216 -55.52 -17.62 -30.30
N SER A 217 -54.21 -17.55 -30.54
CA SER A 217 -53.25 -17.81 -29.47
C SER A 217 -51.92 -17.08 -29.74
N ASP A 218 -51.77 -15.97 -29.06
CA ASP A 218 -50.51 -15.29 -28.75
C ASP A 218 -49.58 -16.21 -27.96
N SER A 219 -48.35 -16.38 -28.44
CA SER A 219 -47.11 -16.49 -27.64
C SER A 219 -45.97 -16.92 -28.55
N ASP A 220 -44.96 -16.06 -28.75
CA ASP A 220 -43.71 -16.26 -28.02
C ASP A 220 -42.72 -15.12 -28.27
N ALA A 221 -42.33 -14.49 -27.17
CA ALA A 221 -41.33 -13.46 -27.09
C ALA A 221 -39.97 -14.02 -27.54
N THR A 222 -39.47 -13.52 -28.66
CA THR A 222 -38.13 -13.82 -29.14
C THR A 222 -37.13 -12.92 -28.40
N TYR A 223 -36.44 -13.45 -27.38
CA TYR A 223 -35.29 -12.79 -26.79
C TYR A 223 -34.04 -13.07 -27.63
N PRO A 224 -33.32 -12.04 -28.12
CA PRO A 224 -32.01 -12.25 -28.72
C PRO A 224 -30.98 -12.51 -27.61
N MET A 225 -30.48 -13.74 -27.52
CA MET A 225 -29.25 -14.06 -26.79
C MET A 225 -28.08 -13.41 -27.51
N ILE A 226 -27.65 -12.25 -27.02
CA ILE A 226 -26.41 -11.61 -27.42
C ILE A 226 -25.25 -12.42 -26.82
N PHE A 227 -24.65 -13.28 -27.64
CA PHE A 227 -23.39 -13.92 -27.32
C PHE A 227 -22.28 -12.87 -27.46
N VAL A 228 -21.82 -12.32 -26.33
CA VAL A 228 -20.64 -11.44 -26.30
C VAL A 228 -19.40 -12.34 -26.22
N PRO A 229 -18.47 -12.29 -27.19
CA PRO A 229 -17.19 -12.97 -27.05
C PRO A 229 -16.37 -12.29 -25.96
N TRP A 230 -16.29 -12.92 -24.80
CA TRP A 230 -15.44 -12.50 -23.70
C TRP A 230 -14.10 -13.20 -23.84
N SER A 231 -13.17 -12.57 -24.58
CA SER A 231 -11.72 -12.69 -24.42
C SER A 231 -11.00 -12.05 -25.60
N GLN A 232 -10.47 -10.84 -25.40
CA GLN A 232 -9.08 -10.46 -25.74
C GLN A 232 -8.94 -8.94 -25.75
N LYS A 233 -8.79 -8.40 -24.54
CA LYS A 233 -8.05 -7.17 -24.28
C LYS A 233 -7.65 -7.23 -22.81
N LEU A 234 -6.41 -7.58 -22.56
CA LEU A 234 -5.60 -7.27 -21.37
C LEU A 234 -4.33 -8.11 -21.51
N PHE A 235 -3.30 -7.52 -22.11
CA PHE A 235 -1.87 -7.69 -21.79
C PHE A 235 -1.08 -7.03 -22.94
N ASP A 236 -0.95 -5.71 -22.85
CA ASP A 236 0.18 -4.97 -23.44
C ASP A 236 0.53 -3.86 -22.44
N VAL A 237 1.28 -4.26 -21.43
CA VAL A 237 2.11 -3.38 -20.60
C VAL A 237 3.43 -4.14 -20.42
N GLY A 238 4.39 -3.81 -21.29
CA GLY A 238 5.77 -4.27 -21.29
C GLY A 238 6.59 -3.28 -22.09
#